data_AF-A0AAW0GF01-F1
#
_entry.id   AF-A0AAW0GF01-F1
#
_cell.length_a   1.000
_cell.length_b   1.000
_cell.length_c   1.000
_cell.angle_alpha   90.00
_cell.angle_beta   90.00
_cell.angle_gamma   90.00
#
_symmetry.space_group_name_H-M   'P 1'
#
loop_
_entity.id
_entity.type
_entity.pdbx_description
1 polymer ?
#
loop_
_entity_poly.entity_id
_entity_poly.type
_entity_poly.pdbx_seq_one_letter_code
_entity_poly.pdbx_strand_id
1 'polypeptide(L)'
;MIDSSRWINNENGKRSDAAHHFLYPHAINPNLDIVTGCLVKKVIIEGDKAVGIEYLQDPTFHQGASNDIIVATAKKYVVVSAGTFGTPAILERSGIGSSDLHQKLGIQTVVDLPGVGENYQGKLFSEFIVKY
;
A
#
# COMPACT_ATOMS: atom_id res chain seq x y z
N MET A 1 1.91 35.34 -10.85
CA MET A 1 3.05 34.49 -10.44
C MET A 1 2.51 33.09 -10.24
N ILE A 2 2.81 32.16 -11.15
CA ILE A 2 2.41 30.75 -10.98
C ILE A 2 3.29 30.20 -9.88
N ASP A 3 2.70 29.79 -8.77
CA ASP A 3 3.44 29.14 -7.69
C ASP A 3 4.11 27.85 -8.23
N SER A 4 5.44 27.93 -8.39
CA SER A 4 6.30 26.86 -8.90
C SER A 4 6.61 25.80 -7.85
N SER A 5 6.09 25.94 -6.62
CA SER A 5 6.36 25.06 -5.47
C SER A 5 5.80 23.63 -5.57
N ARG A 6 5.10 23.29 -6.67
CA ARG A 6 4.29 22.07 -6.81
C ARG A 6 5.10 20.77 -6.72
N TRP A 7 6.35 20.80 -7.19
CA TRP A 7 7.20 19.61 -7.32
C TRP A 7 8.48 19.72 -6.50
N ILE A 8 9.03 20.93 -6.44
CA ILE A 8 10.26 21.28 -5.73
C ILE A 8 9.95 22.53 -4.89
N ASN A 9 10.37 22.52 -3.63
CA ASN A 9 10.26 23.67 -2.75
C ASN A 9 11.26 24.76 -3.20
N ASN A 10 10.75 25.97 -3.48
CA ASN A 10 11.54 27.08 -4.02
C ASN A 10 12.58 27.63 -3.04
N GLU A 11 12.40 27.43 -1.73
CA GLU A 11 13.29 28.01 -0.70
C GLU A 11 14.51 27.13 -0.46
N ASN A 12 14.34 25.80 -0.49
CA ASN A 12 15.40 24.85 -0.14
C ASN A 12 15.78 23.89 -1.27
N GLY A 13 15.12 23.98 -2.43
CA GLY A 13 15.38 23.15 -3.60
C GLY A 13 15.06 21.66 -3.42
N LYS A 14 14.40 21.26 -2.32
CA LYS A 14 14.08 19.85 -2.04
C LYS A 14 12.79 19.43 -2.73
N ARG A 15 12.68 18.13 -2.99
CA ARG A 15 11.44 17.51 -3.48
C ARG A 15 10.29 17.77 -2.52
N SER A 16 9.13 18.12 -3.07
CA SER A 16 7.87 18.17 -2.33
C SER A 16 7.20 16.79 -2.31
N ASP A 17 7.53 15.93 -1.34
CA ASP A 17 6.87 14.63 -1.15
C ASP A 17 5.83 14.64 -0.02
N ALA A 18 4.88 13.70 -0.09
CA ALA A 18 3.75 13.63 0.83
C ALA A 18 4.16 13.29 2.27
N ALA A 19 5.20 12.47 2.49
CA ALA A 19 5.61 12.07 3.83
C ALA A 19 6.17 13.25 4.62
N HIS A 20 7.02 14.07 4.00
CA HIS A 20 7.57 15.29 4.63
C HIS A 20 6.51 16.37 4.90
N HIS A 21 5.40 16.38 4.15
CA HIS A 21 4.35 17.38 4.34
C HIS A 21 3.26 16.95 5.33
N PHE A 22 2.91 15.65 5.36
CA PHE A 22 1.75 15.17 6.12
C PHE A 22 2.09 14.23 7.28
N LEU A 23 3.21 13.49 7.21
CA LEU A 23 3.55 12.48 8.23
C LEU A 23 4.64 12.96 9.18
N TYR A 24 5.82 13.28 8.65
CA TYR A 24 7.00 13.57 9.49
C TYR A 24 6.85 14.79 10.42
N PRO A 25 6.14 15.89 10.04
CA PRO A 25 5.88 16.98 10.97
C PRO A 25 5.10 16.55 12.23
N HIS A 26 4.39 15.42 12.16
CA HIS A 26 3.58 14.88 13.25
C HIS A 26 4.17 13.61 13.88
N ALA A 27 5.42 13.23 13.53
CA ALA A 27 6.02 11.96 13.96
C ALA A 27 6.21 11.81 15.48
N ILE A 28 6.22 12.92 16.23
CA ILE A 28 6.36 12.92 17.70
C ILE A 28 4.98 12.78 18.40
N ASN A 29 3.87 12.80 17.64
CA ASN A 29 2.54 12.68 18.21
C ASN A 29 2.34 11.27 18.82
N PRO A 30 2.02 11.15 20.13
CA PRO A 30 1.83 9.84 20.77
C PRO A 30 0.62 9.05 20.25
N ASN A 31 -0.23 9.67 19.41
CA ASN A 31 -1.37 9.01 18.77
C ASN A 31 -1.06 8.53 17.33
N LEU A 32 0.19 8.63 16.87
CA LEU A 32 0.61 8.24 15.53
C LEU A 32 1.82 7.30 15.59
N ASP A 33 1.59 6.05 15.23
CA ASP A 33 2.67 5.07 15.04
C ASP A 33 3.04 5.00 13.56
N ILE A 34 4.33 5.17 13.24
CA ILE A 34 4.86 5.03 11.89
C ILE A 34 5.75 3.78 11.85
N VAL A 35 5.24 2.73 11.20
CA VAL A 35 5.96 1.47 11.02
C VAL A 35 6.44 1.38 9.57
N THR A 36 7.74 1.20 9.37
CA THR A 36 8.38 1.11 8.05
C THR A 36 9.15 -0.20 7.91
N GLY A 37 9.65 -0.51 6.70
CA GLY A 37 10.37 -1.77 6.46
C GLY A 37 9.48 -3.00 6.64
N CYS A 38 8.18 -2.87 6.39
CA CYS A 38 7.20 -3.93 6.60
C CYS A 38 6.31 -4.10 5.37
N LEU A 39 5.91 -5.34 5.10
CA LEU A 39 4.97 -5.69 4.04
C LEU A 39 3.66 -6.17 4.64
N VAL A 40 2.56 -5.53 4.24
CA VAL A 40 1.21 -5.97 4.60
C VAL A 40 0.86 -7.22 3.80
N LYS A 41 0.57 -8.31 4.50
CA LYS A 41 0.19 -9.60 3.91
C LYS A 41 -1.28 -9.59 3.54
N LYS A 42 -2.18 -9.34 4.49
CA LYS A 42 -3.63 -9.31 4.25
C LYS A 42 -4.36 -8.47 5.30
N VAL A 43 -5.59 -8.10 5.00
CA VAL A 43 -6.58 -7.59 5.94
C VAL A 43 -7.23 -8.77 6.64
N ILE A 44 -7.45 -8.64 7.96
CA ILE A 44 -8.17 -9.62 8.76
C ILE A 44 -9.64 -9.20 8.78
N ILE A 45 -10.53 -10.11 8.36
CA ILE A 45 -11.96 -9.86 8.24
C ILE A 45 -12.70 -10.86 9.13
N GLU A 46 -13.60 -10.34 9.96
CA GLU A 46 -14.51 -11.13 10.79
C GLU A 46 -15.95 -10.75 10.43
N GLY A 47 -16.70 -11.72 9.89
CA GLY A 47 -18.03 -11.45 9.35
C GLY A 47 -17.95 -10.46 8.17
N ASP A 48 -18.54 -9.28 8.35
CA ASP A 48 -18.56 -8.18 7.38
C ASP A 48 -17.59 -7.04 7.73
N LYS A 49 -16.76 -7.20 8.77
CA LYS A 49 -15.92 -6.13 9.31
C LYS A 49 -14.43 -6.43 9.19
N ALA A 50 -13.67 -5.44 8.67
CA ALA A 50 -12.22 -5.43 8.78
C ALA A 50 -11.78 -5.10 10.22
N VAL A 51 -11.06 -6.01 10.86
CA VAL A 51 -10.65 -5.90 12.29
C VAL A 51 -9.15 -5.67 12.48
N GLY A 52 -8.36 -5.74 11.42
CA GLY A 52 -6.92 -5.53 11.50
C GLY A 52 -6.19 -5.93 10.23
N ILE A 53 -4.87 -6.03 10.35
CA ILE A 53 -3.96 -6.48 9.29
C ILE A 53 -2.94 -7.47 9.83
N GLU A 54 -2.49 -8.36 8.95
CA GLU A 54 -1.27 -9.13 9.11
C GLU A 54 -0.16 -8.47 8.29
N TYR A 55 1.02 -8.30 8.89
CA TYR A 55 2.21 -7.81 8.20
C TYR A 55 3.46 -8.53 8.70
N LEU A 56 4.55 -8.43 7.95
CA LEU A 56 5.85 -9.00 8.29
C LEU A 56 6.97 -8.01 7.95
N GLN A 57 8.16 -8.25 8.50
CA GLN A 57 9.34 -7.48 8.14
C GLN A 57 9.72 -7.74 6.68
N ASP A 58 10.06 -6.67 5.98
CA ASP A 58 10.51 -6.73 4.61
C ASP A 58 12.01 -7.09 4.59
N PRO A 59 12.40 -8.22 3.96
CA PRO A 59 13.79 -8.65 3.89
C PRO A 59 14.69 -7.67 3.11
N THR A 60 14.11 -6.78 2.29
CA THR A 60 14.87 -5.73 1.59
C THR A 60 15.38 -4.64 2.54
N PHE A 61 14.68 -4.42 3.66
CA PHE A 61 15.05 -3.44 4.68
C PHE A 61 15.70 -4.07 5.92
N HIS A 62 15.43 -5.36 6.17
CA HIS A 62 15.92 -6.09 7.33
C HIS A 62 16.66 -7.36 6.91
N GLN A 63 18.00 -7.33 6.89
CA GLN A 63 18.80 -8.52 6.63
C GLN A 63 18.54 -9.58 7.71
N GLY A 64 18.12 -10.77 7.30
CA GLY A 64 17.70 -11.82 8.23
C GLY A 64 16.28 -11.62 8.78
N ALA A 65 15.43 -10.83 8.11
CA ALA A 65 14.02 -10.68 8.44
C ALA A 65 13.36 -12.06 8.65
N SER A 66 12.66 -12.20 9.77
CA SER A 66 11.83 -13.38 10.00
C SER A 66 10.57 -13.32 9.14
N ASN A 67 10.05 -14.48 8.75
CA ASN A 67 8.73 -14.61 8.13
C ASN A 67 7.59 -14.62 9.15
N ASP A 68 7.88 -14.27 10.41
CA ASP A 68 6.89 -14.18 11.47
C ASP A 68 5.82 -13.13 11.13
N ILE A 69 4.57 -13.54 11.32
CA ILE A 69 3.43 -12.67 11.09
C ILE A 69 3.15 -11.86 12.35
N ILE A 70 3.09 -10.55 12.18
CA ILE A 70 2.70 -9.57 13.19
C ILE A 70 1.27 -9.11 12.89
N VAL A 71 0.46 -9.00 13.94
CA VAL A 71 -0.95 -8.59 13.84
C VAL A 71 -1.13 -7.20 14.44
N ALA A 72 -1.70 -6.28 13.66
CA ALA A 72 -2.18 -4.99 14.16
C ALA A 72 -3.70 -4.92 14.05
N THR A 73 -4.39 -4.67 15.17
CA THR A 73 -5.86 -4.60 15.22
C THR A 73 -6.35 -3.17 15.07
N ALA A 74 -7.52 -3.00 14.46
CA ALA A 74 -8.15 -1.72 14.20
C ALA A 74 -9.54 -1.66 14.82
N LYS A 75 -9.80 -0.65 15.65
CA LYS A 75 -11.11 -0.47 16.31
C LYS A 75 -12.18 0.11 15.37
N LYS A 76 -11.77 0.99 14.44
CA LYS A 76 -12.67 1.77 13.59
C LYS A 76 -12.55 1.44 12.11
N TYR A 77 -11.37 1.68 11.53
CA TYR A 77 -11.16 1.57 10.09
C TYR A 77 -9.82 0.90 9.78
N VAL A 78 -9.81 0.14 8.68
CA VAL A 78 -8.61 -0.29 7.96
C VAL A 78 -8.65 0.40 6.60
N VAL A 79 -7.61 1.17 6.27
CA VAL A 79 -7.51 1.87 5.00
C VAL A 79 -6.34 1.27 4.22
N VAL A 80 -6.62 0.74 3.02
CA VAL A 80 -5.58 0.17 2.16
C VAL A 80 -5.19 1.21 1.12
N SER A 81 -3.92 1.64 1.16
CA SER A 81 -3.38 2.65 0.24
C SER A 81 -2.04 2.20 -0.36
N ALA A 82 -1.96 0.92 -0.73
CA ALA A 82 -0.74 0.27 -1.24
C ALA A 82 -0.52 0.47 -2.75
N GLY A 83 -1.18 1.47 -3.36
CA GLY A 83 -1.12 1.78 -4.78
C GLY A 83 -1.80 0.73 -5.68
N THR A 84 -1.75 0.97 -6.99
CA THR A 84 -2.50 0.18 -8.00
C THR A 84 -2.08 -1.28 -8.05
N PHE A 85 -0.82 -1.60 -7.76
CA PHE A 85 -0.33 -2.99 -7.75
C PHE A 85 -0.45 -3.66 -6.38
N GLY A 86 -0.15 -2.93 -5.29
CA GLY A 86 -0.13 -3.51 -3.95
C GLY A 86 -1.54 -3.72 -3.38
N THR A 87 -2.45 -2.78 -3.63
CA THR A 87 -3.83 -2.84 -3.09
C THR A 87 -4.59 -4.09 -3.53
N PRO A 88 -4.72 -4.39 -4.84
CA PRO A 88 -5.44 -5.59 -5.26
C PRO A 88 -4.77 -6.87 -4.74
N ALA A 89 -3.44 -6.94 -4.70
CA ALA A 89 -2.73 -8.10 -4.16
C ALA A 89 -3.00 -8.33 -2.66
N ILE A 90 -3.16 -7.26 -1.87
CA ILE A 90 -3.56 -7.37 -0.46
C ILE A 90 -5.02 -7.85 -0.37
N LEU A 91 -5.93 -7.30 -1.17
CA LEU A 91 -7.35 -7.66 -1.16
C LEU A 91 -7.57 -9.14 -1.54
N GLU A 92 -6.94 -9.61 -2.62
CA GLU A 92 -7.00 -11.02 -3.06
C GLU A 92 -6.52 -11.98 -1.97
N ARG A 93 -5.37 -11.69 -1.32
CA ARG A 93 -4.89 -12.50 -0.18
C ARG A 93 -5.78 -12.40 1.06
N SER A 94 -6.64 -11.39 1.14
CA SER A 94 -7.65 -11.22 2.18
C SER A 94 -8.96 -11.94 1.84
N GLY A 95 -9.06 -12.58 0.68
CA GLY A 95 -10.28 -13.23 0.19
C GLY A 95 -11.29 -12.26 -0.42
N ILE A 96 -10.87 -11.04 -0.81
CA ILE A 96 -11.70 -10.07 -1.55
C ILE A 96 -11.17 -10.01 -2.98
N GLY A 97 -11.92 -10.59 -3.92
CA GLY A 97 -11.40 -10.87 -5.25
C GLY A 97 -12.20 -11.92 -5.99
N SER A 98 -11.68 -12.41 -7.12
CA SER A 98 -12.36 -13.43 -7.92
C SER A 98 -12.42 -14.78 -7.17
N SER A 99 -13.64 -15.28 -6.93
CA SER A 99 -13.83 -16.58 -6.27
C SER A 99 -13.16 -17.75 -7.01
N ASP A 100 -13.16 -17.73 -8.35
CA ASP A 100 -12.47 -18.72 -9.20
C ASP A 100 -10.95 -18.71 -8.99
N LEU A 101 -10.36 -17.52 -8.86
CA LEU A 101 -8.92 -17.37 -8.60
C LEU A 101 -8.59 -17.83 -7.19
N HIS A 102 -9.37 -17.39 -6.19
CA HIS A 102 -9.20 -17.82 -4.82
C HIS A 102 -9.26 -19.34 -4.67
N GLN A 103 -10.22 -20.01 -5.33
CA GLN A 103 -10.36 -21.46 -5.30
C GLN A 103 -9.10 -22.15 -5.85
N LYS A 104 -8.55 -21.66 -6.97
CA LYS A 104 -7.31 -22.20 -7.55
C LYS A 104 -6.10 -22.03 -6.64
N LEU A 105 -6.09 -20.97 -5.83
CA LEU A 105 -4.98 -20.63 -4.92
C LEU A 105 -5.20 -21.14 -3.49
N GLY A 106 -6.31 -21.82 -3.20
CA GLY A 106 -6.64 -22.30 -1.85
C GLY A 106 -6.95 -21.18 -0.85
N ILE A 107 -7.41 -20.02 -1.33
CA ILE A 107 -7.81 -18.88 -0.51
C ILE A 107 -9.31 -18.99 -0.21
N GLN A 108 -9.71 -18.75 1.03
CA GLN A 108 -11.12 -18.63 1.38
C GLN A 108 -11.68 -17.31 0.83
N THR A 109 -12.66 -17.37 -0.06
CA THR A 109 -13.38 -16.18 -0.53
C THR A 109 -14.26 -15.63 0.59
N VAL A 110 -14.04 -14.36 0.93
CA VAL A 110 -14.86 -13.56 1.84
C VAL A 110 -15.87 -12.74 1.06
N VAL A 111 -15.42 -12.09 -0.01
CA VAL A 111 -16.26 -11.32 -0.95
C VAL A 111 -15.84 -11.67 -2.36
N ASP A 112 -16.80 -12.16 -3.16
CA ASP A 112 -16.57 -12.39 -4.59
C ASP A 112 -16.68 -11.07 -5.35
N LEU A 113 -15.54 -10.51 -5.72
CA LEU A 113 -15.43 -9.23 -6.40
C LEU A 113 -14.40 -9.35 -7.53
N PRO A 114 -14.77 -9.93 -8.69
CA PRO A 114 -13.84 -10.27 -9.76
C PRO A 114 -13.19 -9.06 -10.45
N GLY A 115 -13.63 -7.84 -10.15
CA GLY A 115 -12.98 -6.61 -10.63
C GLY A 115 -11.70 -6.22 -9.86
N VAL A 116 -11.39 -6.88 -8.74
CA VAL A 116 -10.13 -6.63 -8.01
C VAL A 116 -8.96 -7.08 -8.88
N GLY A 117 -7.97 -6.20 -9.04
CA GLY A 117 -6.78 -6.47 -9.86
C GLY A 117 -6.98 -6.24 -11.36
N GLU A 118 -8.21 -6.04 -11.81
CA GLU A 118 -8.56 -5.81 -13.20
C GLU A 118 -8.57 -4.32 -13.58
N ASN A 119 -8.75 -4.04 -14.87
CA ASN A 119 -8.86 -2.69 -15.44
C ASN A 119 -7.66 -1.78 -15.09
N TYR A 120 -6.44 -2.34 -15.15
CA TYR A 120 -5.23 -1.54 -15.02
C TYR A 120 -5.15 -0.49 -16.13
N GLN A 121 -4.93 0.77 -15.73
CA GLN A 121 -4.73 1.89 -16.64
C GLN A 121 -3.38 2.52 -16.37
N GLY A 122 -2.54 2.59 -17.41
CA GLY A 122 -1.23 3.20 -17.37
C GLY A 122 -1.01 4.10 -18.58
N LYS A 123 0.02 4.94 -18.51
CA LYS A 123 0.49 5.71 -19.67
C LYS A 123 1.63 4.96 -20.34
N LEU A 124 1.55 4.82 -21.65
CA LEU A 124 2.68 4.37 -22.47
C LEU A 124 3.59 5.58 -22.70
N PHE A 125 4.88 5.44 -22.37
CA PHE A 125 5.88 6.47 -22.63
C PHE A 125 6.74 6.04 -23.82
N SER A 126 6.86 6.91 -24.82
CA SER A 126 7.72 6.71 -25.99
C SER A 126 8.76 7.83 -26.04
N GLU A 127 10.03 7.46 -26.06
CA GLU A 127 11.14 8.41 -26.21
C GLU A 127 11.71 8.30 -27.63
N PHE A 128 11.89 9.45 -28.30
CA PHE A 128 12.59 9.54 -29.57
C PHE A 128 13.88 10.31 -29.37
N ILE A 129 15.00 9.64 -29.58
CA ILE A 129 16.33 10.25 -29.53
C ILE A 129 16.75 10.59 -30.95
N VAL A 130 16.83 11.88 -31.27
CA VAL A 130 17.38 12.37 -32.53
C VAL A 130 18.87 12.63 -32.31
N LYS A 131 19.73 11.90 -33.03
CA LYS A 131 21.18 12.18 -33.11
C LYS A 131 21.42 13.15 -34.27
N TYR A 132 22.14 14.23 -33.98
CA TYR A 132 22.72 15.14 -34.97
C TYR A 132 24.10 14.66 -35.40
#